data_AF-A0A822MYF5-F1
#
_entry.id   AF-A0A822MYF5-F1
#
_cell.length_a   1.000
_cell.length_b   1.000
_cell.length_c   1.000
_cell.angle_alpha   90.00
_cell.angle_beta   90.00
_cell.angle_gamma   90.00
#
_symmetry.space_group_name_H-M   'P 1'
#
loop_
_entity.id
_entity.type
_entity.pdbx_description
1 polymer ?
#
loop_
_entity_poly.entity_id
_entity_poly.type
_entity_poly.pdbx_seq_one_letter_code
_entity_poly.pdbx_strand_id
1 'polypeptide(L)'
;MSETKQPVIIEHASDTQHKHEKKPHIADSASRMLHIAQSFGLDSLISHNAKPNDKGESTLIERALLREKKRRELRQKNLEQILKLAHSSCKDEAAGDPDQDWLYRFFDMAQEIHNTSMQRLWAQVLKREVTNPGSTSMKALQILKDMTPKEALTLQRAASLGCSFGSDNSRKLLLGFKSHAGLFSFGKRDTTNTINLGGHNLPYSSLLHLIELGIILGTELESGEIDFDPALHLTYQGKSLSLAPLSKGVKLVYYRFSPTGNELCTLLGNKPNTQYYDQLIALLSQKFTVQTEVKSSVNYTV
;
A
#
# COMPACT_ATOMS: atom_id res chain seq x y z
N MET A 1 -23.99 6.28 -10.61
CA MET A 1 -23.91 5.23 -9.56
C MET A 1 -22.50 5.20 -9.01
N SER A 2 -22.20 6.03 -8.01
CA SER A 2 -20.87 6.11 -7.41
C SER A 2 -20.88 5.35 -6.08
N GLU A 3 -20.50 4.08 -6.14
CA GLU A 3 -20.39 3.23 -4.96
C GLU A 3 -19.23 3.68 -4.07
N THR A 4 -19.56 4.09 -2.86
CA THR A 4 -18.63 4.31 -1.75
C THR A 4 -17.98 2.98 -1.36
N LYS A 5 -16.82 2.68 -1.93
CA LYS A 5 -15.97 1.54 -1.56
C LYS A 5 -15.51 1.67 -0.11
N GLN A 6 -15.81 0.67 0.71
CA GLN A 6 -15.36 0.62 2.10
C GLN A 6 -13.82 0.49 2.17
N PRO A 7 -13.16 1.31 3.00
CA PRO A 7 -11.71 1.42 3.03
C PRO A 7 -11.04 0.32 3.87
N VAL A 8 -10.05 -0.39 3.31
CA VAL A 8 -9.31 -1.50 3.95
C VAL A 8 -8.38 -1.03 5.06
N ILE A 9 -8.71 -1.22 6.32
CA ILE A 9 -7.79 -0.89 7.43
C ILE A 9 -6.89 -2.10 7.68
N ILE A 10 -5.57 -1.92 7.62
CA ILE A 10 -4.65 -2.88 8.24
C ILE A 10 -4.73 -2.59 9.75
N GLU A 11 -5.72 -3.18 10.41
CA GLU A 11 -5.84 -3.08 11.86
C GLU A 11 -4.74 -3.92 12.50
N HIS A 12 -3.99 -3.29 13.41
CA HIS A 12 -3.33 -4.02 14.48
C HIS A 12 -4.45 -4.56 15.37
N ALA A 13 -4.65 -5.88 15.37
CA ALA A 13 -5.46 -6.54 16.38
C ALA A 13 -4.87 -6.18 17.76
N SER A 14 -5.52 -5.25 18.45
CA SER A 14 -5.29 -4.99 19.87
C SER A 14 -6.27 -5.89 20.62
N ASP A 15 -5.94 -7.19 20.68
CA ASP A 15 -6.64 -8.14 21.53
C ASP A 15 -6.39 -7.74 23.00
N THR A 16 -7.29 -6.95 23.56
CA THR A 16 -7.40 -6.73 25.00
C THR A 16 -8.24 -7.85 25.58
N GLN A 17 -7.60 -9.00 25.81
CA GLN A 17 -8.10 -10.01 26.72
C GLN A 17 -7.07 -10.19 27.83
N HIS A 18 -7.49 -9.92 29.07
CA HIS A 18 -6.73 -10.16 30.29
C HIS A 18 -6.22 -11.60 30.32
N LYS A 19 -4.95 -11.81 30.01
CA LYS A 19 -4.22 -13.05 30.28
C LYS A 19 -3.21 -12.77 31.38
N HIS A 20 -3.35 -13.51 32.47
CA HIS A 20 -2.41 -13.61 33.59
C HIS A 20 -0.96 -13.44 33.14
N GLU A 21 -0.26 -12.47 33.74
CA GLU A 21 1.18 -12.26 33.60
C GLU A 21 1.94 -13.51 34.06
N LYS A 22 2.25 -14.40 33.12
CA LYS A 22 3.41 -15.28 33.26
C LYS A 22 4.64 -14.46 32.90
N LYS A 23 5.50 -14.18 33.90
CA LYS A 23 6.82 -13.57 33.70
C LYS A 23 7.50 -14.20 32.48
N PRO A 24 8.07 -13.41 31.55
CA PRO A 24 8.71 -13.97 30.38
C PRO A 24 9.93 -14.76 30.85
N HIS A 25 9.83 -16.08 30.84
CA HIS A 25 10.99 -16.95 30.96
C HIS A 25 11.88 -16.62 29.76
N ILE A 26 12.98 -15.91 29.99
CA ILE A 26 13.98 -15.61 28.97
C ILE A 26 14.64 -16.96 28.66
N ALA A 27 14.05 -17.72 27.74
CA ALA A 27 14.67 -18.90 27.19
C ALA A 27 15.99 -18.47 26.57
N ASP A 28 17.08 -19.14 26.98
CA ASP A 28 18.40 -18.93 26.40
C ASP A 28 18.36 -19.13 24.88
N SER A 29 19.25 -18.41 24.20
CA SER A 29 19.46 -18.44 22.77
C SER A 29 19.57 -19.88 22.23
N ALA A 30 20.26 -20.79 22.92
CA ALA A 30 20.40 -22.18 22.51
C ALA A 30 19.06 -22.93 22.57
N SER A 31 18.27 -22.75 23.63
CA SER A 31 16.94 -23.35 23.75
C SER A 31 15.98 -22.86 22.66
N ARG A 32 16.06 -21.56 22.30
CA ARG A 32 15.29 -21.01 21.18
C ARG A 32 15.70 -21.62 19.84
N MET A 33 17.00 -21.77 19.59
CA MET A 33 17.51 -22.40 18.37
C MET A 33 17.07 -23.87 18.26
N LEU A 34 17.10 -24.61 19.38
CA LEU A 34 16.60 -25.98 19.42
C LEU A 34 15.11 -26.05 19.08
N HIS A 35 14.29 -25.19 19.68
CA HIS A 35 12.85 -25.13 19.38
C HIS A 35 12.58 -24.77 17.91
N ILE A 36 13.33 -23.82 17.33
CA ILE A 36 13.25 -23.49 15.90
C ILE A 36 13.57 -24.74 15.07
N ALA A 37 14.69 -25.40 15.34
CA ALA A 37 15.10 -26.58 14.59
C ALA A 37 14.05 -27.69 14.68
N GLN A 38 13.50 -27.97 15.86
CA GLN A 38 12.44 -28.96 16.04
C GLN A 38 11.18 -28.60 15.25
N SER A 39 10.76 -27.32 15.27
CA SER A 39 9.58 -26.87 14.54
C SER A 39 9.71 -27.03 13.01
N PHE A 40 10.94 -26.98 12.50
CA PHE A 40 11.28 -27.14 11.08
C PHE A 40 11.82 -28.54 10.71
N GLY A 41 11.91 -29.48 11.66
CA GLY A 41 12.46 -30.82 11.44
C GLY A 41 13.96 -30.84 11.11
N LEU A 42 14.72 -29.92 11.71
CA LEU A 42 16.15 -29.65 11.48
C LEU A 42 17.02 -29.91 12.71
N ASP A 43 16.47 -30.54 13.74
CA ASP A 43 17.11 -30.67 15.06
C ASP A 43 18.09 -31.83 15.17
N SER A 44 18.23 -32.67 14.13
CA SER A 44 19.00 -33.92 14.19
C SER A 44 20.43 -33.79 14.70
N LEU A 45 21.10 -32.65 14.48
CA LEU A 45 22.50 -32.44 14.91
C LEU A 45 22.64 -31.65 16.22
N ILE A 46 21.56 -31.08 16.73
CA ILE A 46 21.57 -30.20 17.91
C ILE A 46 20.70 -30.74 19.05
N SER A 47 19.87 -31.74 18.78
CA SER A 47 19.16 -32.49 19.81
C SER A 47 20.17 -33.31 20.62
N HIS A 48 20.29 -32.99 21.91
CA HIS A 48 21.20 -33.62 22.88
C HIS A 48 21.01 -35.14 23.07
N ASN A 49 20.06 -35.76 22.36
CA ASN A 49 19.76 -37.19 22.39
C ASN A 49 20.23 -37.95 21.13
N ALA A 50 20.94 -37.32 20.19
CA ALA A 50 21.49 -38.01 19.02
C ALA A 50 22.66 -38.92 19.43
N LYS A 51 22.34 -40.11 19.95
CA LYS A 51 23.31 -41.20 20.08
C LYS A 51 23.53 -41.77 18.68
N PRO A 52 24.78 -41.89 18.19
CA PRO A 52 25.09 -42.27 16.82
C PRO A 52 24.68 -43.71 16.41
N ASN A 53 23.95 -44.44 17.25
CA ASN A 53 23.57 -45.84 17.04
C ASN A 53 22.11 -46.15 17.41
N ASP A 54 21.26 -45.14 17.61
CA ASP A 54 19.83 -45.41 17.86
C ASP A 54 19.12 -45.75 16.55
N LYS A 55 18.73 -47.02 16.40
CA LYS A 55 18.09 -47.60 15.19
C LYS A 55 16.71 -47.00 14.86
N GLY A 56 16.30 -45.95 15.56
CA GLY A 56 15.04 -45.22 15.39
C GLY A 56 15.19 -43.80 14.82
N GLU A 57 16.40 -43.36 14.46
CA GLU A 57 16.57 -42.08 13.77
C GLU A 57 16.05 -42.17 12.33
N SER A 58 15.00 -41.41 12.02
CA SER A 58 14.48 -41.28 10.66
C SER A 58 15.61 -40.87 9.70
N THR A 59 15.70 -41.56 8.57
CA THR A 59 16.76 -41.32 7.58
C THR A 59 16.74 -39.86 7.10
N LEU A 60 17.87 -39.37 6.56
CA LEU A 60 17.94 -38.00 6.02
C LEU A 60 16.83 -37.76 4.99
N ILE A 61 16.55 -38.75 4.14
CA ILE A 61 15.49 -38.67 3.12
C ILE A 61 14.10 -38.59 3.77
N GLU A 62 13.81 -39.38 4.80
CA GLU A 62 12.52 -39.30 5.53
C GLU A 62 12.30 -37.94 6.15
N ARG A 63 13.33 -37.35 6.77
CA ARG A 63 13.25 -36.00 7.35
C ARG A 63 13.01 -34.93 6.29
N ALA A 64 13.70 -35.03 5.16
CA ALA A 64 13.51 -34.11 4.03
C ALA A 64 12.07 -34.21 3.47
N LEU A 65 11.56 -35.43 3.27
CA LEU A 65 10.19 -35.68 2.79
C LEU A 65 9.13 -35.17 3.76
N LEU A 66 9.31 -35.40 5.07
CA LEU A 66 8.38 -34.90 6.10
C LEU A 66 8.34 -33.37 6.11
N ARG A 67 9.51 -32.72 6.02
CA ARG A 67 9.60 -31.26 5.95
C ARG A 67 8.93 -30.71 4.69
N GLU A 68 9.15 -31.36 3.54
CA GLU A 68 8.52 -30.96 2.28
C GLU A 68 7.00 -31.09 2.35
N LYS A 69 6.49 -32.21 2.86
CA LYS A 69 5.06 -32.43 3.07
C LYS A 69 4.45 -31.32 3.93
N LYS A 70 5.05 -31.03 5.09
CA LYS A 70 4.60 -29.95 5.99
C LYS A 70 4.60 -28.59 5.29
N ARG A 71 5.63 -28.29 4.48
CA ARG A 71 5.69 -27.03 3.72
C ARG A 71 4.55 -26.94 2.70
N ARG A 72 4.26 -28.02 1.97
CA ARG A 72 3.15 -28.08 1.01
C ARG A 72 1.80 -27.90 1.69
N GLU A 73 1.58 -28.52 2.85
CA GLU A 73 0.36 -28.34 3.66
C GLU A 73 0.17 -26.87 4.09
N LEU A 74 1.24 -26.20 4.57
CA LEU A 74 1.18 -24.80 4.97
C LEU A 74 0.89 -23.85 3.80
N ARG A 75 1.50 -24.10 2.64
CA ARG A 75 1.24 -23.36 1.39
C ARG A 75 -0.21 -23.52 0.94
N GLN A 76 -0.73 -24.75 0.92
CA GLN A 76 -2.11 -25.03 0.56
C GLN A 76 -3.09 -24.28 1.48
N LYS A 77 -2.89 -24.42 2.80
CA LYS A 77 -3.71 -23.71 3.81
C LYS A 77 -3.67 -22.20 3.61
N ASN A 78 -2.53 -21.65 3.24
CA ASN A 78 -2.38 -20.22 2.98
C ASN A 78 -3.18 -19.77 1.76
N LEU A 79 -3.10 -20.51 0.64
CA LEU A 79 -3.88 -20.22 -0.56
C LEU A 79 -5.40 -20.27 -0.29
N GLU A 80 -5.86 -21.31 0.41
CA GLU A 80 -7.26 -21.45 0.82
C GLU A 80 -7.71 -20.30 1.71
N GLN A 81 -6.84 -19.84 2.63
CA GLN A 81 -7.13 -18.70 3.49
C GLN A 81 -7.26 -17.40 2.68
N ILE A 82 -6.38 -17.15 1.70
CA ILE A 82 -6.45 -15.98 0.82
C ILE A 82 -7.73 -16.02 -0.02
N LEU A 83 -8.05 -17.18 -0.61
CA LEU A 83 -9.29 -17.38 -1.36
C LEU A 83 -10.54 -17.15 -0.50
N LYS A 84 -10.55 -17.69 0.72
CA LYS A 84 -11.64 -17.48 1.68
C LYS A 84 -11.83 -15.99 2.00
N LEU A 85 -10.74 -15.27 2.25
CA LEU A 85 -10.78 -13.83 2.50
C LEU A 85 -11.30 -13.07 1.27
N ALA A 86 -10.83 -13.41 0.07
CA ALA A 86 -11.26 -12.78 -1.17
C ALA A 86 -12.77 -12.99 -1.39
N HIS A 87 -13.22 -14.24 -1.30
CA HIS A 87 -14.62 -14.62 -1.42
C HIS A 87 -15.51 -13.91 -0.41
N SER A 88 -15.10 -13.84 0.87
CA SER A 88 -15.85 -13.14 1.91
C SER A 88 -16.00 -11.62 1.68
N SER A 89 -15.14 -11.05 0.83
CA SER A 89 -15.17 -9.63 0.48
C SER A 89 -15.94 -9.33 -0.81
N CYS A 90 -16.32 -10.36 -1.57
CA CYS A 90 -17.16 -10.22 -2.75
C CYS A 90 -18.60 -9.82 -2.35
N LYS A 91 -19.26 -9.08 -3.24
CA LYS A 91 -20.66 -8.64 -3.12
C LYS A 91 -21.36 -8.95 -4.44
N ASP A 92 -22.59 -8.44 -4.63
CA ASP A 92 -23.33 -8.51 -5.89
C ASP A 92 -22.73 -7.55 -6.95
N GLU A 93 -21.48 -7.83 -7.34
CA GLU A 93 -20.70 -7.09 -8.32
C GLU A 93 -20.52 -7.98 -9.57
N ALA A 94 -20.43 -7.36 -10.75
CA ALA A 94 -20.10 -8.11 -11.97
C ALA A 94 -18.70 -8.74 -11.86
N ALA A 95 -18.58 -9.99 -12.28
CA ALA A 95 -17.33 -10.73 -12.29
C ALA A 95 -16.94 -11.13 -13.71
N GLY A 96 -15.65 -11.18 -13.97
CA GLY A 96 -15.05 -11.79 -15.15
C GLY A 96 -13.97 -12.78 -14.75
N ASP A 97 -13.50 -13.56 -15.72
CA ASP A 97 -12.45 -14.54 -15.49
C ASP A 97 -11.07 -13.88 -15.62
N PRO A 98 -10.22 -13.91 -14.58
CA PRO A 98 -8.83 -13.52 -14.71
C PRO A 98 -8.09 -14.43 -15.71
N ASP A 99 -7.04 -13.87 -16.31
CA ASP A 99 -6.15 -14.64 -17.18
C ASP A 99 -5.53 -15.84 -16.43
N GLN A 100 -5.42 -16.99 -17.11
CA GLN A 100 -4.95 -18.22 -16.47
C GLN A 100 -3.47 -18.12 -16.07
N ASP A 101 -2.63 -17.57 -16.94
CA ASP A 101 -1.20 -17.40 -16.64
C ASP A 101 -1.03 -16.45 -15.45
N TRP A 102 -1.83 -15.38 -15.39
CA TRP A 102 -1.89 -14.49 -14.24
C TRP A 102 -2.25 -15.24 -12.95
N LEU A 103 -3.27 -16.10 -12.97
CA LEU A 103 -3.71 -16.87 -11.80
C LEU A 103 -2.62 -17.83 -11.30
N TYR A 104 -1.95 -18.55 -12.21
CA TYR A 104 -0.85 -19.43 -11.83
C TYR A 104 0.27 -18.64 -11.14
N ARG A 105 0.68 -17.51 -11.72
CA ARG A 105 1.71 -16.65 -11.13
C ARG A 105 1.26 -16.05 -9.80
N PHE A 106 0.01 -15.63 -9.68
CA PHE A 106 -0.55 -15.13 -8.44
C PHE A 106 -0.46 -16.17 -7.33
N PHE A 107 -0.94 -17.40 -7.55
CA PHE A 107 -0.91 -18.46 -6.54
C PHE A 107 0.52 -18.90 -6.20
N ASP A 108 1.42 -18.94 -7.19
CA ASP A 108 2.83 -19.25 -6.97
C ASP A 108 3.51 -18.25 -6.02
N MET A 109 3.13 -16.99 -6.08
CA MET A 109 3.64 -15.95 -5.18
C MET A 109 2.91 -15.94 -3.84
N ALA A 110 1.59 -16.04 -3.85
CA ALA A 110 0.73 -15.93 -2.68
C ALA A 110 0.96 -17.05 -1.65
N GLN A 111 1.36 -18.24 -2.09
CA GLN A 111 1.51 -19.42 -1.23
C GLN A 111 2.54 -19.25 -0.09
N GLU A 112 3.50 -18.32 -0.23
CA GLU A 112 4.53 -18.02 0.80
C GLU A 112 4.12 -16.89 1.76
N ILE A 113 2.95 -16.27 1.56
CA ILE A 113 2.49 -15.10 2.34
C ILE A 113 1.77 -15.52 3.61
N HIS A 114 2.49 -15.70 4.72
CA HIS A 114 1.90 -16.19 5.98
C HIS A 114 1.38 -15.09 6.92
N ASN A 115 1.70 -13.82 6.67
CA ASN A 115 1.24 -12.72 7.52
C ASN A 115 -0.24 -12.39 7.23
N THR A 116 -1.09 -12.37 8.27
CA THR A 116 -2.53 -12.14 8.11
C THR A 116 -2.91 -10.81 7.46
N SER A 117 -2.19 -9.73 7.75
CA SER A 117 -2.44 -8.43 7.11
C SER A 117 -2.11 -8.46 5.62
N MET A 118 -1.01 -9.12 5.26
CA MET A 118 -0.64 -9.31 3.86
C MET A 118 -1.63 -10.25 3.14
N GLN A 119 -2.08 -11.34 3.78
CA GLN A 119 -3.10 -12.22 3.21
C GLN A 119 -4.38 -11.47 2.82
N ARG A 120 -4.83 -10.50 3.63
CA ARG A 120 -5.98 -9.64 3.30
C ARG A 120 -5.71 -8.75 2.08
N LEU A 121 -4.50 -8.21 1.96
CA LEU A 121 -4.11 -7.39 0.81
C LEU A 121 -4.05 -8.23 -0.47
N TRP A 122 -3.47 -9.44 -0.40
CA TRP A 122 -3.45 -10.40 -1.50
C TRP A 122 -4.86 -10.85 -1.89
N ALA A 123 -5.75 -11.07 -0.92
CA ALA A 123 -7.16 -11.37 -1.17
C ALA A 123 -7.89 -10.25 -1.92
N GLN A 124 -7.56 -8.98 -1.65
CA GLN A 124 -8.14 -7.84 -2.35
C GLN A 124 -7.63 -7.68 -3.77
N VAL A 125 -6.35 -7.99 -3.99
CA VAL A 125 -5.78 -8.09 -5.34
C VAL A 125 -6.56 -9.11 -6.15
N LEU A 126 -6.76 -10.31 -5.59
CA LEU A 126 -7.52 -11.36 -6.26
C LEU A 126 -8.97 -10.95 -6.53
N LYS A 127 -9.66 -10.40 -5.52
CA LYS A 127 -11.03 -9.88 -5.70
C LYS A 127 -11.07 -8.88 -6.86
N ARG A 128 -10.14 -7.90 -6.86
CA ARG A 128 -10.15 -6.84 -7.87
C ARG A 128 -9.93 -7.41 -9.26
N GLU A 129 -9.02 -8.37 -9.40
CA GLU A 129 -8.75 -9.02 -10.69
C GLU A 129 -9.97 -9.80 -11.21
N VAL A 130 -10.74 -10.44 -10.32
CA VAL A 130 -12.01 -11.09 -10.69
C VAL A 130 -13.08 -10.06 -11.09
N THR A 131 -13.19 -8.94 -10.38
CA THR A 131 -14.19 -7.90 -10.70
C THR A 131 -13.84 -7.06 -11.93
N ASN A 132 -12.54 -6.97 -12.25
CA ASN A 132 -12.03 -6.18 -13.36
C ASN A 132 -10.72 -6.82 -13.87
N PRO A 133 -10.82 -7.85 -14.73
CA PRO A 133 -9.65 -8.53 -15.28
C PRO A 133 -8.67 -7.56 -15.97
N GLY A 134 -7.37 -7.76 -15.77
CA GLY A 134 -6.31 -6.88 -16.26
C GLY A 134 -6.03 -5.68 -15.35
N SER A 135 -6.59 -5.63 -14.14
CA SER A 135 -6.44 -4.49 -13.22
C SER A 135 -5.10 -4.45 -12.49
N THR A 136 -4.43 -5.59 -12.35
CA THR A 136 -3.18 -5.75 -11.61
C THR A 136 -2.13 -6.40 -12.49
N SER A 137 -1.03 -5.71 -12.76
CA SER A 137 0.06 -6.25 -13.57
C SER A 137 0.93 -7.26 -12.80
N MET A 138 1.68 -8.10 -13.54
CA MET A 138 2.71 -8.98 -12.96
C MET A 138 3.78 -8.21 -12.18
N LYS A 139 4.11 -6.99 -12.63
CA LYS A 139 5.07 -6.12 -11.93
C LYS A 139 4.53 -5.71 -10.54
N ALA A 140 3.22 -5.45 -10.44
CA ALA A 140 2.58 -5.13 -9.17
C ALA A 140 2.59 -6.31 -8.21
N LEU A 141 2.34 -7.53 -8.70
CA LEU A 141 2.44 -8.74 -7.87
C LEU A 141 3.86 -8.99 -7.35
N GLN A 142 4.89 -8.76 -8.17
CA GLN A 142 6.27 -8.91 -7.75
C GLN A 142 6.64 -7.92 -6.64
N ILE A 143 6.29 -6.64 -6.79
CA ILE A 143 6.49 -5.63 -5.73
C ILE A 143 5.75 -6.03 -4.46
N LEU A 144 4.50 -6.50 -4.59
CA LEU A 144 3.69 -6.90 -3.44
C LEU A 144 4.26 -8.12 -2.70
N LYS A 145 4.87 -9.07 -3.44
CA LYS A 145 5.53 -10.26 -2.87
C LYS A 145 6.74 -9.88 -2.02
N ASP A 146 7.53 -8.93 -2.48
CA ASP A 146 8.77 -8.52 -1.80
C ASP A 146 8.50 -7.52 -0.67
N MET A 147 7.26 -7.04 -0.55
CA MET A 147 6.83 -6.05 0.43
C MET A 147 6.60 -6.65 1.83
N THR A 148 7.18 -6.02 2.84
CA THR A 148 6.90 -6.29 4.25
C THR A 148 5.57 -5.64 4.69
N PRO A 149 4.95 -6.12 5.79
CA PRO A 149 3.75 -5.48 6.34
C PRO A 149 3.92 -3.98 6.68
N LYS A 150 5.14 -3.57 7.06
CA LYS A 150 5.46 -2.18 7.38
C LYS A 150 5.50 -1.30 6.12
N GLU A 151 6.05 -1.82 5.03
CA GLU A 151 6.05 -1.13 3.74
C GLU A 151 4.64 -1.04 3.16
N ALA A 152 3.82 -2.09 3.31
CA ALA A 152 2.40 -2.05 2.91
C ALA A 152 1.62 -0.96 3.65
N LEU A 153 1.87 -0.79 4.96
CA LEU A 153 1.30 0.30 5.73
C LEU A 153 1.81 1.67 5.25
N THR A 154 3.09 1.76 4.87
CA THR A 154 3.69 2.99 4.34
C THR A 154 3.08 3.37 2.99
N LEU A 155 2.87 2.38 2.10
CA LEU A 155 2.13 2.54 0.87
C LEU A 155 0.70 3.02 1.14
N GLN A 156 0.03 2.45 2.15
CA GLN A 156 -1.31 2.89 2.52
C GLN A 156 -1.38 4.35 2.93
N ARG A 157 -0.41 4.80 3.73
CA ARG A 157 -0.29 6.21 4.14
C ARG A 157 -0.04 7.10 2.93
N ALA A 158 0.93 6.76 2.07
CA ALA A 158 1.17 7.51 0.83
C ALA A 158 -0.07 7.55 -0.07
N ALA A 159 -0.76 6.43 -0.24
CA ALA A 159 -1.98 6.35 -1.05
C ALA A 159 -3.07 7.29 -0.52
N SER A 160 -3.20 7.46 0.81
CA SER A 160 -4.16 8.37 1.46
C SER A 160 -3.89 9.86 1.23
N LEU A 161 -2.62 10.22 0.99
CA LEU A 161 -2.20 11.59 0.68
C LEU A 161 -2.25 11.89 -0.83
N GLY A 162 -2.38 10.85 -1.65
CA GLY A 162 -2.34 10.97 -3.11
C GLY A 162 -3.54 11.74 -3.68
N CYS A 163 -3.25 12.58 -4.68
CA CYS A 163 -4.22 13.23 -5.55
C CYS A 163 -3.90 12.96 -7.02
N SER A 164 -4.78 13.34 -7.94
CA SER A 164 -4.49 13.42 -9.37
C SER A 164 -4.84 14.80 -9.90
N PHE A 165 -4.03 15.31 -10.82
CA PHE A 165 -4.26 16.58 -11.51
C PHE A 165 -3.49 16.59 -12.83
N GLY A 166 -3.87 17.51 -13.71
CA GLY A 166 -3.30 17.66 -15.05
C GLY A 166 -3.95 16.72 -16.07
N SER A 167 -3.26 16.49 -17.18
CA SER A 167 -3.77 15.70 -18.31
C SER A 167 -3.77 14.18 -18.08
N ASP A 168 -3.07 13.69 -17.04
CA ASP A 168 -3.10 12.28 -16.68
C ASP A 168 -3.76 12.02 -15.33
N ASN A 169 -4.38 10.85 -15.23
CA ASN A 169 -5.01 10.35 -14.02
C ASN A 169 -4.01 9.66 -13.07
N SER A 170 -2.71 9.90 -13.24
CA SER A 170 -1.73 9.32 -12.32
C SER A 170 -1.89 9.95 -10.94
N ARG A 171 -1.73 9.11 -9.91
CA ARG A 171 -1.62 9.55 -8.53
C ARG A 171 -0.30 10.28 -8.34
N LYS A 172 -0.35 11.33 -7.53
CA LYS A 172 0.74 12.26 -7.22
C LYS A 172 0.67 12.60 -5.73
N LEU A 173 1.81 12.72 -5.07
CA LEU A 173 1.93 13.30 -3.72
C LEU A 173 2.22 14.79 -3.89
N LEU A 174 1.21 15.63 -3.72
CA LEU A 174 1.34 17.07 -3.86
C LEU A 174 2.04 17.68 -2.63
N LEU A 175 3.23 18.25 -2.81
CA LEU A 175 3.96 18.88 -1.72
C LEU A 175 3.52 20.33 -1.52
N GLY A 176 3.21 21.05 -2.59
CA GLY A 176 2.85 22.46 -2.52
C GLY A 176 3.02 23.17 -3.85
N PHE A 177 3.50 24.41 -3.82
CA PHE A 177 3.68 25.22 -5.03
C PHE A 177 4.97 26.04 -4.99
N LYS A 178 5.42 26.43 -6.20
CA LYS A 178 6.42 27.46 -6.44
C LYS A 178 5.75 28.64 -7.13
N SER A 179 6.11 29.86 -6.74
CA SER A 179 5.66 31.07 -7.43
C SER A 179 6.85 31.95 -7.77
N HIS A 180 6.96 32.32 -9.05
CA HIS A 180 7.89 33.35 -9.50
C HIS A 180 7.36 34.73 -9.11
N ALA A 181 8.25 35.61 -8.65
CA ALA A 181 7.89 37.00 -8.40
C ALA A 181 7.83 37.75 -9.75
N GLY A 182 6.74 38.46 -10.02
CA GLY A 182 6.50 39.10 -11.32
C GLY A 182 7.54 40.16 -11.72
N LEU A 183 7.49 40.61 -12.97
CA LEU A 183 8.47 41.47 -13.66
C LEU A 183 8.91 42.76 -12.92
N PHE A 184 8.13 43.24 -11.94
CA PHE A 184 8.46 44.43 -11.14
C PHE A 184 9.15 44.13 -9.80
N SER A 185 9.44 42.85 -9.54
CA SER A 185 10.07 42.39 -8.31
C SER A 185 11.59 42.32 -8.46
N PHE A 186 12.26 43.46 -8.47
CA PHE A 186 13.72 43.53 -8.40
C PHE A 186 14.21 42.85 -7.10
N GLY A 187 14.75 41.63 -7.24
CA GLY A 187 15.47 40.92 -6.18
C GLY A 187 14.70 39.88 -5.36
N LYS A 188 13.41 39.60 -5.61
CA LYS A 188 12.74 38.49 -4.91
C LYS A 188 13.00 37.16 -5.60
N ARG A 189 13.50 36.21 -4.81
CA ARG A 189 13.74 34.81 -5.18
C ARG A 189 12.41 34.07 -5.36
N ASP A 190 12.44 33.01 -6.17
CA ASP A 190 11.36 32.05 -6.25
C ASP A 190 10.98 31.58 -4.84
N THR A 191 9.70 31.68 -4.52
CA THR A 191 9.18 31.25 -3.23
C THR A 191 8.59 29.85 -3.40
N THR A 192 9.08 28.91 -2.61
CA THR A 192 8.60 27.53 -2.57
C THR A 192 7.92 27.30 -1.23
N ASN A 193 6.62 27.02 -1.24
CA ASN A 193 5.87 26.70 -0.03
C ASN A 193 5.40 25.25 -0.12
N THR A 194 5.80 24.40 0.83
CA THR A 194 5.48 22.97 0.85
C THR A 194 4.94 22.51 2.21
N ILE A 195 4.21 21.41 2.18
CA ILE A 195 3.74 20.66 3.35
C ILE A 195 4.79 19.63 3.72
N ASN A 196 5.10 19.55 5.02
CA ASN A 196 5.91 18.47 5.54
C ASN A 196 5.06 17.18 5.66
N LEU A 197 5.30 16.22 4.77
CA LEU A 197 4.62 14.92 4.77
C LEU A 197 4.87 14.09 6.05
N GLY A 198 5.96 14.37 6.77
CA GLY A 198 6.27 13.74 8.05
C GLY A 198 5.19 14.00 9.12
N GLY A 199 4.55 15.17 9.09
CA GLY A 199 3.41 15.50 9.95
C GLY A 199 2.18 14.63 9.70
N HIS A 200 2.14 13.93 8.56
CA HIS A 200 1.04 13.07 8.12
C HIS A 200 1.44 11.60 8.07
N ASN A 201 2.36 11.18 8.94
CA ASN A 201 2.88 9.81 9.07
C ASN A 201 3.65 9.30 7.84
N LEU A 202 4.14 10.19 6.98
CA LEU A 202 4.96 9.85 5.83
C LEU A 202 6.29 10.65 5.85
N PRO A 203 7.22 10.33 6.78
CA PRO A 203 8.53 10.97 6.84
C PRO A 203 9.36 10.67 5.58
N TYR A 204 10.41 11.46 5.35
CA TYR A 204 11.26 11.28 4.17
C TYR A 204 11.90 9.89 4.07
N SER A 205 12.26 9.27 5.20
CA SER A 205 12.74 7.89 5.21
C SER A 205 11.71 6.91 4.65
N SER A 206 10.43 7.07 4.98
CA SER A 206 9.34 6.27 4.39
C SER A 206 9.21 6.50 2.89
N LEU A 207 9.40 7.74 2.42
CA LEU A 207 9.39 8.05 0.99
C LEU A 207 10.54 7.36 0.24
N LEU A 208 11.74 7.32 0.83
CA LEU A 208 12.89 6.63 0.24
C LEU A 208 12.63 5.13 0.05
N HIS A 209 12.01 4.45 1.03
CA HIS A 209 11.63 3.04 0.87
C HIS A 209 10.61 2.86 -0.26
N LEU A 210 9.63 3.77 -0.41
CA LEU A 210 8.67 3.70 -1.53
C LEU A 210 9.33 3.94 -2.90
N ILE A 211 10.40 4.73 -2.95
CA ILE A 211 11.21 4.94 -4.15
C ILE A 211 12.02 3.68 -4.47
N GLU A 212 12.65 3.07 -3.47
CA GLU A 212 13.41 1.83 -3.61
C GLU A 212 12.54 0.66 -4.10
N LEU A 213 11.31 0.54 -3.57
CA LEU A 213 10.32 -0.43 -4.03
C LEU A 213 9.76 -0.11 -5.43
N GLY A 214 10.12 1.03 -6.03
CA GLY A 214 9.63 1.45 -7.34
C GLY A 214 8.16 1.87 -7.35
N ILE A 215 7.57 2.20 -6.20
CA ILE A 215 6.19 2.67 -6.06
C ILE A 215 6.08 4.15 -6.43
N ILE A 216 7.09 4.94 -6.04
CA ILE A 216 7.19 6.37 -6.31
C ILE A 216 8.44 6.64 -7.15
N LEU A 217 8.35 7.57 -8.10
CA LEU A 217 9.51 8.01 -8.86
C LEU A 217 10.42 8.86 -7.97
N GLY A 218 11.73 8.60 -8.01
CA GLY A 218 12.71 9.23 -7.11
C GLY A 218 13.00 10.71 -7.35
N THR A 219 12.31 11.34 -8.29
CA THR A 219 12.48 12.75 -8.64
C THR A 219 11.31 13.58 -8.11
N GLU A 220 11.64 14.67 -7.41
CA GLU A 220 10.67 15.74 -7.16
C GLU A 220 10.41 16.44 -8.49
N LEU A 221 9.14 16.60 -8.84
CA LEU A 221 8.71 17.16 -10.11
C LEU A 221 7.98 18.48 -9.89
N GLU A 222 8.05 19.32 -10.91
CA GLU A 222 7.24 20.54 -11.02
C GLU A 222 6.23 20.37 -12.15
N SER A 223 5.04 20.95 -11.98
CA SER A 223 4.10 21.07 -13.08
C SER A 223 4.57 22.12 -14.08
N GLY A 224 3.92 22.17 -15.24
CA GLY A 224 3.89 23.40 -16.03
C GLY A 224 3.31 24.56 -15.23
N GLU A 225 3.48 25.78 -15.74
CA GLU A 225 2.75 26.93 -15.22
C GLU A 225 1.24 26.66 -15.30
N ILE A 226 0.52 26.98 -14.23
CA ILE A 226 -0.93 26.80 -14.19
C ILE A 226 -1.59 28.00 -14.84
N ASP A 227 -2.41 27.75 -15.85
CA ASP A 227 -3.18 28.78 -16.55
C ASP A 227 -4.32 29.32 -15.68
N PHE A 228 -4.74 30.56 -15.95
CA PHE A 228 -5.91 31.16 -15.30
C PHE A 228 -7.22 30.53 -15.77
N ASP A 229 -7.27 30.13 -17.04
CA ASP A 229 -8.42 29.54 -17.70
C ASP A 229 -7.94 28.52 -18.75
N PRO A 230 -8.33 27.23 -18.69
CA PRO A 230 -9.20 26.65 -17.67
C PRO A 230 -8.51 26.50 -16.30
N ALA A 231 -9.30 26.60 -15.23
CA ALA A 231 -8.83 26.26 -13.90
C ALA A 231 -8.32 24.81 -13.84
N LEU A 232 -7.23 24.57 -13.11
CA LEU A 232 -6.67 23.23 -12.97
C LEU A 232 -7.60 22.37 -12.10
N HIS A 233 -8.13 21.30 -12.67
CA HIS A 233 -8.87 20.29 -11.92
C HIS A 233 -7.92 19.36 -11.16
N LEU A 234 -8.17 19.22 -9.85
CA LEU A 234 -7.46 18.32 -8.95
C LEU A 234 -8.47 17.41 -8.24
N THR A 235 -8.21 16.11 -8.26
CA THR A 235 -9.00 15.12 -7.51
C THR A 235 -8.20 14.62 -6.33
N TYR A 236 -8.70 14.86 -5.11
CA TYR A 236 -8.14 14.31 -3.88
C TYR A 236 -9.09 13.27 -3.28
N GLN A 237 -8.72 11.99 -3.35
CA GLN A 237 -9.46 10.90 -2.68
C GLN A 237 -10.97 10.88 -3.00
N GLY A 238 -11.34 11.24 -4.23
CA GLY A 238 -12.73 11.33 -4.70
C GLY A 238 -13.39 12.72 -4.53
N LYS A 239 -12.74 13.67 -3.87
CA LYS A 239 -13.16 15.08 -3.82
C LYS A 239 -12.56 15.84 -5.00
N SER A 240 -13.40 16.54 -5.76
CA SER A 240 -12.96 17.40 -6.87
C SER A 240 -12.71 18.82 -6.38
N LEU A 241 -11.58 19.38 -6.81
CA LEU A 241 -11.14 20.75 -6.56
C LEU A 241 -10.84 21.42 -7.90
N SER A 242 -11.19 22.71 -8.00
CA SER A 242 -10.77 23.57 -9.11
C SER A 242 -9.86 24.65 -8.58
N LEU A 243 -8.66 24.75 -9.16
CA LEU A 243 -7.61 25.68 -8.76
C LEU A 243 -7.43 26.75 -9.85
N ALA A 244 -7.84 27.98 -9.56
CA ALA A 244 -7.58 29.13 -10.43
C ALA A 244 -6.44 29.98 -9.81
N PRO A 245 -5.29 30.14 -10.49
CA PRO A 245 -4.15 30.86 -9.94
C PRO A 245 -4.47 32.35 -9.75
N LEU A 246 -3.92 32.95 -8.70
CA LEU A 246 -4.05 34.39 -8.40
C LEU A 246 -3.00 35.24 -9.13
N SER A 247 -1.95 34.61 -9.65
CA SER A 247 -0.85 35.26 -10.37
C SER A 247 -0.21 34.31 -11.38
N LYS A 248 0.46 34.86 -12.40
CA LYS A 248 1.30 34.09 -13.34
C LYS A 248 2.49 33.44 -12.63
N GLY A 249 3.06 32.42 -13.27
CA GLY A 249 4.29 31.76 -12.85
C GLY A 249 4.14 30.85 -11.64
N VAL A 250 2.91 30.37 -11.36
CA VAL A 250 2.66 29.43 -10.26
C VAL A 250 2.72 28.00 -10.81
N LYS A 251 3.50 27.14 -10.15
CA LYS A 251 3.68 25.73 -10.48
C LYS A 251 3.44 24.87 -9.24
N LEU A 252 2.95 23.66 -9.40
CA LEU A 252 2.81 22.68 -8.33
C LEU A 252 4.07 21.83 -8.19
N VAL A 253 4.45 21.49 -6.97
CA VAL A 253 5.60 20.63 -6.64
C VAL A 253 5.09 19.31 -6.10
N TYR A 254 5.54 18.18 -6.64
CA TYR A 254 4.98 16.87 -6.30
C TYR A 254 5.94 15.70 -6.56
N TYR A 255 5.69 14.57 -5.90
CA TYR A 255 6.21 13.27 -6.33
C TYR A 255 5.16 12.51 -7.13
N ARG A 256 5.58 11.73 -8.12
CA ARG A 256 4.70 10.93 -8.97
C ARG A 256 4.77 9.46 -8.59
N PHE A 257 3.62 8.79 -8.50
CA PHE A 257 3.58 7.34 -8.39
C PHE A 257 3.94 6.69 -9.74
N SER A 258 4.72 5.61 -9.71
CA SER A 258 4.99 4.80 -10.89
C SER A 258 3.68 4.17 -11.41
N PRO A 259 3.64 3.65 -12.66
CA PRO A 259 2.47 2.91 -13.16
C PRO A 259 2.04 1.79 -12.19
N THR A 260 3.01 1.01 -11.72
CA THR A 260 2.78 -0.05 -10.74
C THR A 260 2.32 0.50 -9.39
N GLY A 261 2.88 1.62 -8.92
CA GLY A 261 2.43 2.30 -7.70
C GLY A 261 0.98 2.79 -7.80
N ASN A 262 0.55 3.25 -8.98
CA ASN A 262 -0.84 3.66 -9.24
C ASN A 262 -1.80 2.46 -9.17
N GLU A 263 -1.43 1.34 -9.81
CA GLU A 263 -2.20 0.09 -9.75
C GLU A 263 -2.41 -0.34 -8.29
N LEU A 264 -1.33 -0.37 -7.52
CA LEU A 264 -1.33 -0.76 -6.11
C LEU A 264 -2.14 0.20 -5.24
N CYS A 265 -2.00 1.52 -5.42
CA CYS A 265 -2.78 2.50 -4.68
C CYS A 265 -4.29 2.38 -4.94
N THR A 266 -4.68 1.96 -6.14
CA THR A 266 -6.09 1.79 -6.48
C THR A 266 -6.74 0.62 -5.74
N LEU A 267 -5.96 -0.38 -5.32
CA LEU A 267 -6.43 -1.50 -4.49
C LEU A 267 -6.89 -1.04 -3.10
N LEU A 268 -6.23 -0.02 -2.55
CA LEU A 268 -6.42 0.44 -1.18
C LEU A 268 -7.70 1.29 -1.00
N GLY A 269 -8.34 1.67 -2.11
CA GLY A 269 -9.53 2.50 -2.14
C GLY A 269 -9.25 3.96 -1.74
N ASN A 270 -10.33 4.70 -1.50
CA ASN A 270 -10.25 6.10 -1.07
C ASN A 270 -10.30 6.16 0.46
N LYS A 271 -9.25 6.72 1.04
CA LYS A 271 -9.10 6.97 2.48
C LYS A 271 -8.57 8.37 2.66
N PRO A 272 -9.43 9.40 2.69
CA PRO A 272 -8.96 10.77 2.83
C PRO A 272 -8.28 10.96 4.18
N ASN A 273 -7.08 11.56 4.16
CA ASN A 273 -6.46 12.14 5.32
C ASN A 273 -6.97 13.58 5.45
N THR A 274 -7.90 13.82 6.37
CA THR A 274 -8.54 15.13 6.56
C THR A 274 -7.55 16.20 7.01
N GLN A 275 -6.63 15.87 7.92
CA GLN A 275 -5.62 16.82 8.41
C GLN A 275 -4.70 17.30 7.29
N TYR A 276 -4.26 16.37 6.43
CA TYR A 276 -3.47 16.72 5.25
C TYR A 276 -4.29 17.54 4.24
N TYR A 277 -5.54 17.15 4.00
CA TYR A 277 -6.43 17.87 3.11
C TYR A 277 -6.64 19.32 3.56
N ASP A 278 -6.92 19.56 4.84
CA ASP A 278 -7.15 20.91 5.37
C ASP A 278 -5.88 21.78 5.25
N GLN A 279 -4.71 21.22 5.56
CA GLN A 279 -3.42 21.91 5.35
C GLN A 279 -3.15 22.20 3.87
N LEU A 280 -3.52 21.28 2.98
CA LEU A 280 -3.36 21.45 1.54
C LEU A 280 -4.25 22.56 1.01
N ILE A 281 -5.51 22.60 1.41
CA ILE A 281 -6.43 23.69 1.01
C ILE A 281 -5.93 25.03 1.54
N ALA A 282 -5.50 25.10 2.81
CA ALA A 282 -4.95 26.32 3.40
C ALA A 282 -3.68 26.80 2.67
N LEU A 283 -2.79 25.88 2.31
CA LEU A 283 -1.59 26.19 1.54
C LEU A 283 -1.94 26.70 0.14
N LEU A 284 -2.75 25.95 -0.61
CA LEU A 284 -3.13 26.33 -1.98
C LEU A 284 -3.87 27.66 -2.03
N SER A 285 -4.71 27.96 -1.04
CA SER A 285 -5.46 29.23 -0.95
C SER A 285 -4.58 30.48 -0.86
N GLN A 286 -3.27 30.34 -0.60
CA GLN A 286 -2.32 31.46 -0.62
C GLN A 286 -2.06 31.99 -2.04
N LYS A 287 -2.20 31.14 -3.08
CA LYS A 287 -1.89 31.47 -4.47
C LYS A 287 -2.95 31.04 -5.48
N PHE A 288 -4.02 30.38 -5.02
CA PHE A 288 -5.13 29.93 -5.85
C PHE A 288 -6.45 30.32 -5.22
N THR A 289 -7.43 30.68 -6.04
CA THR A 289 -8.85 30.55 -5.68
C THR A 289 -9.19 29.06 -5.77
N VAL A 290 -9.54 28.46 -4.63
CA VAL A 290 -9.88 27.03 -4.54
C VAL A 290 -11.38 26.87 -4.46
N GLN A 291 -11.98 26.17 -5.44
CA GLN A 291 -13.39 25.79 -5.41
C GLN A 291 -13.49 24.29 -5.16
N THR A 292 -14.33 23.89 -4.21
CA THR A 292 -14.59 22.48 -3.90
C THR A 292 -15.97 22.10 -4.43
N GLU A 293 -16.05 21.12 -5.33
CA GLU A 293 -17.35 20.57 -5.70
C GLU A 293 -17.83 19.66 -4.57
N VAL A 294 -18.73 20.17 -3.74
CA VAL A 294 -19.51 19.32 -2.83
C VAL A 294 -20.56 18.64 -3.70
N LYS A 295 -20.35 17.36 -4.05
CA LYS A 295 -21.44 16.53 -4.56
C LYS A 295 -22.48 16.37 -3.46
N SER A 296 -23.45 17.28 -3.41
CA SER A 296 -24.71 17.07 -2.73
C SER A 296 -25.43 15.94 -3.47
N SER A 297 -25.44 14.74 -2.91
CA SER A 297 -26.32 13.66 -3.35
C SER A 297 -27.76 14.04 -2.99
N VAL A 298 -28.37 14.94 -3.78
CA VAL A 298 -29.82 15.12 -3.77
C VAL A 298 -30.37 14.02 -4.67
N ASN A 299 -30.79 12.92 -4.06
CA ASN A 299 -31.62 11.94 -4.74
C ASN A 299 -32.98 12.59 -5.02
N TYR A 300 -33.17 13.12 -6.23
CA TYR A 300 -34.52 13.29 -6.75
C TYR A 300 -35.00 11.93 -7.23
N THR A 301 -35.76 11.26 -6.36
CA THR A 301 -36.74 10.25 -6.78
C THR A 301 -37.91 10.97 -7.42
N VAL A 302 -38.13 10.71 -8.71
CA VAL A 302 -39.46 10.65 -9.32
C VAL A 302 -39.57 9.29 -9.98
#